data_AF-A0A5D2KD41-F1
#
_entry.id   AF-A0A5D2KD41-F1
#
_cell.length_a   1.000
_cell.length_b   1.000
_cell.length_c   1.000
_cell.angle_alpha   90.00
_cell.angle_beta   90.00
_cell.angle_gamma   90.00
#
_symmetry.space_group_name_H-M   'P 1'
#
loop_
_entity.id
_entity.type
_entity.pdbx_description
1 polymer ?
#
loop_
_entity_poly.entity_id
_entity_poly.type
_entity_poly.pdbx_seq_one_letter_code
_entity_poly.pdbx_strand_id
1 'polypeptide(L)'
;MYGSMLLHGLALSESNGDLETCCGAASVLTYILKDNSWCKERVLQIELEAPTPSFGAPELLLHRIVRYLAVASSDKDGKPGFSYVQPVMLKLLVTWLADCPSAVQCFLNSRPHLTYLLELVSNTSSTVCVMGLAAFILGECVIYNKSSESGKDAITVADAISQKIGLASYFLKFDKMQRSSLFSSAKSAESHKPLTRSAAASTLEIEDVAEDDIYLQHSC
;
A
#
# COMPACT_ATOMS: atom_id res chain seq x y z
N MET A 1 3.62 -23.94 -1.26
CA MET A 1 3.43 -23.85 0.20
C MET A 1 3.21 -22.41 0.68
N TYR A 2 4.05 -21.45 0.31
CA TYR A 2 3.87 -20.05 0.75
C TYR A 2 2.68 -19.31 0.11
N GLY A 3 2.39 -19.55 -1.19
CA GLY A 3 1.26 -18.91 -1.87
C GLY A 3 -0.11 -19.28 -1.28
N SER A 4 -0.29 -20.54 -0.87
CA SER A 4 -1.54 -20.99 -0.22
C SER A 4 -1.72 -20.37 1.17
N MET A 5 -0.65 -20.13 1.92
CA MET A 5 -0.72 -19.42 3.21
C MET A 5 -1.08 -17.95 3.02
N LEU A 6 -0.53 -17.31 1.98
CA LEU A 6 -0.87 -15.93 1.63
C LEU A 6 -2.35 -15.79 1.26
N LEU A 7 -2.84 -16.66 0.38
CA LEU A 7 -4.24 -16.67 -0.01
C LEU A 7 -5.16 -17.01 1.15
N HIS A 8 -4.77 -17.97 2.01
CA HIS A 8 -5.52 -18.27 3.22
C HIS A 8 -5.63 -17.06 4.15
N GLY A 9 -4.53 -16.31 4.34
CA GLY A 9 -4.52 -15.08 5.13
C GLY A 9 -5.40 -13.97 4.54
N LEU A 10 -5.55 -13.92 3.21
CA LEU A 10 -6.42 -12.97 2.51
C LEU A 10 -7.88 -13.44 2.36
N ALA A 11 -8.16 -14.76 2.44
CA ALA A 11 -9.47 -15.31 2.11
C ALA A 11 -10.34 -15.60 3.34
N LEU A 12 -9.73 -16.02 4.46
CA LEU A 12 -10.46 -16.54 5.62
C LEU A 12 -10.62 -15.53 6.75
N SER A 13 -10.31 -14.25 6.51
CA SER A 13 -10.28 -13.25 7.58
C SER A 13 -11.63 -12.63 7.93
N GLU A 14 -12.60 -13.46 8.30
CA GLU A 14 -13.97 -13.00 8.61
C GLU A 14 -14.16 -12.54 10.06
N SER A 15 -13.19 -12.77 10.96
CA SER A 15 -13.21 -12.25 12.34
C SER A 15 -12.21 -11.11 12.59
N ASN A 16 -12.42 -10.30 13.64
CA ASN A 16 -11.53 -9.18 13.98
C ASN A 16 -10.07 -9.61 14.21
N GLY A 17 -9.83 -10.80 14.78
CA GLY A 17 -8.47 -11.33 14.95
C GLY A 17 -7.78 -11.67 13.63
N ASP A 18 -8.56 -11.89 12.57
CA ASP A 18 -8.04 -12.30 11.29
C ASP A 18 -7.64 -11.11 10.40
N LEU A 19 -8.13 -9.91 10.70
CA LEU A 19 -7.86 -8.71 9.91
C LEU A 19 -6.37 -8.30 9.97
N GLU A 20 -5.69 -8.60 11.08
CA GLU A 20 -4.23 -8.41 11.20
C GLU A 20 -3.46 -9.37 10.29
N THR A 21 -3.87 -10.64 10.24
CA THR A 21 -3.30 -11.66 9.34
C THR A 21 -3.51 -11.26 7.88
N CYS A 22 -4.70 -10.77 7.55
CA CYS A 22 -5.02 -10.21 6.24
C CYS A 22 -4.15 -9.00 5.90
N CYS A 23 -3.89 -8.12 6.86
CA CYS A 23 -3.01 -6.96 6.67
C CYS A 23 -1.55 -7.35 6.38
N GLY A 24 -1.02 -8.35 7.10
CA GLY A 24 0.31 -8.90 6.83
C GLY A 24 0.40 -9.50 5.43
N ALA A 25 -0.59 -10.32 5.06
CA ALA A 25 -0.68 -10.91 3.73
C ALA A 25 -0.82 -9.85 2.62
N ALA A 26 -1.63 -8.81 2.83
CA ALA A 26 -1.79 -7.70 1.89
C ALA A 26 -0.48 -6.92 1.69
N SER A 27 0.32 -6.76 2.74
CA SER A 27 1.64 -6.11 2.64
C SER A 27 2.61 -6.94 1.78
N VAL A 28 2.64 -8.26 1.98
CA VAL A 28 3.46 -9.18 1.16
C VAL A 28 2.97 -9.17 -0.29
N LEU A 29 1.66 -9.21 -0.50
CA LEU A 29 1.09 -9.15 -1.85
C LEU A 29 1.43 -7.83 -2.55
N THR A 30 1.38 -6.70 -1.82
CA THR A 30 1.79 -5.39 -2.35
C THR A 30 3.22 -5.44 -2.91
N TYR A 31 4.15 -6.05 -2.18
CA TYR A 31 5.54 -6.21 -2.63
C TYR A 31 5.65 -7.11 -3.87
N ILE A 32 4.88 -8.21 -3.93
CA ILE A 32 4.86 -9.13 -5.08
C ILE A 32 4.32 -8.44 -6.35
N LEU A 33 3.32 -7.57 -6.19
CA LEU A 33 2.67 -6.88 -7.30
C LEU A 33 3.44 -5.64 -7.78
N LYS A 34 4.29 -5.05 -6.94
CA LYS A 34 5.06 -3.86 -7.28
C LYS A 34 5.94 -4.12 -8.50
N ASP A 35 5.82 -3.26 -9.50
CA ASP A 35 6.56 -3.32 -10.77
C ASP A 35 6.43 -4.65 -11.52
N ASN A 36 5.38 -5.43 -11.25
CA ASN A 36 5.17 -6.76 -11.80
C ASN A 36 3.77 -6.93 -12.42
N SER A 37 3.62 -6.47 -13.67
CA SER A 37 2.34 -6.54 -14.40
C SER A 37 1.84 -7.97 -14.63
N TRP A 38 2.75 -8.94 -14.80
CA TRP A 38 2.35 -10.34 -14.97
C TRP A 38 1.71 -10.90 -13.70
N CYS A 39 2.28 -10.62 -12.53
CA CYS A 39 1.69 -11.01 -11.26
C CYS A 39 0.34 -10.32 -11.03
N LYS A 40 0.20 -9.03 -11.36
CA LYS A 40 -1.08 -8.30 -11.26
C LYS A 40 -2.20 -9.00 -12.02
N GLU A 41 -1.94 -9.42 -13.26
CA GLU A 41 -2.89 -10.15 -14.09
C GLU A 41 -3.19 -11.55 -13.54
N ARG A 42 -2.18 -12.27 -13.04
CA ARG A 42 -2.36 -13.60 -12.46
C ARG A 42 -3.19 -13.58 -11.18
N VAL A 43 -2.88 -12.66 -10.28
CA VAL A 43 -3.60 -12.51 -8.99
C VAL A 43 -5.03 -12.04 -9.23
N LEU A 44 -5.28 -11.27 -10.30
CA LEU A 44 -6.63 -10.81 -10.65
C LEU A 44 -7.60 -11.95 -10.98
N GLN A 45 -7.09 -13.08 -11.49
CA GLN A 45 -7.88 -14.26 -11.82
C GLN A 45 -8.13 -15.18 -10.61
N ILE A 46 -7.66 -14.81 -9.42
CA ILE A 46 -7.87 -15.61 -8.23
C ILE A 46 -9.29 -15.40 -7.74
N GLU A 47 -10.06 -16.46 -7.85
CA GLU A 47 -11.38 -16.59 -7.27
C GLU A 47 -11.27 -17.25 -5.89
N LEU A 48 -11.98 -16.68 -4.92
CA LEU A 48 -12.10 -17.21 -3.58
C LEU A 48 -13.37 -18.06 -3.50
N GLU A 49 -13.21 -19.29 -3.00
CA GLU A 49 -14.33 -20.17 -2.69
C GLU A 49 -15.28 -19.50 -1.68
N ALA A 50 -16.58 -19.61 -1.90
CA ALA A 50 -17.56 -19.04 -0.99
C ALA A 50 -17.45 -19.72 0.40
N PRO A 51 -17.59 -18.97 1.51
CA PRO A 51 -17.61 -19.54 2.87
C PRO A 51 -18.67 -20.63 3.07
N THR A 52 -19.70 -20.63 2.21
CA THR A 52 -20.71 -21.69 2.11
C THR A 52 -20.94 -22.08 0.64
N PRO A 53 -20.77 -23.35 0.25
CA PRO A 53 -20.86 -23.80 -1.14
C PRO A 53 -22.28 -23.75 -1.75
N SER A 54 -23.29 -23.26 -1.02
CA SER A 54 -24.69 -23.25 -1.45
C SER A 54 -25.24 -21.88 -1.88
N PHE A 55 -24.50 -20.77 -1.72
CA PHE A 55 -25.10 -19.43 -1.85
C PHE A 55 -24.31 -18.34 -2.59
N GLY A 56 -23.27 -18.65 -3.37
CA GLY A 56 -22.62 -17.58 -4.13
C GLY A 56 -21.74 -18.05 -5.27
N ALA A 57 -21.68 -17.22 -6.32
CA ALA A 57 -20.65 -17.31 -7.34
C ALA A 57 -19.27 -17.07 -6.70
N PRO A 58 -18.19 -17.64 -7.26
CA PRO A 58 -16.83 -17.37 -6.81
C PRO A 58 -16.55 -15.86 -6.78
N GLU A 59 -15.92 -15.38 -5.71
CA GLU A 59 -15.63 -13.95 -5.55
C GLU A 59 -14.17 -13.67 -5.90
N LEU A 60 -13.93 -12.71 -6.79
CA LEU A 60 -12.57 -12.28 -7.11
C LEU A 60 -11.88 -11.66 -5.88
N LEU A 61 -10.60 -12.01 -5.68
CA LEU A 61 -9.79 -11.49 -4.56
C LEU A 61 -9.84 -9.96 -4.47
N LEU A 62 -9.82 -9.24 -5.60
CA LEU A 62 -9.91 -7.79 -5.62
C LEU A 62 -11.19 -7.28 -4.94
N HIS A 63 -12.34 -7.92 -5.18
CA HIS A 63 -13.63 -7.54 -4.60
C HIS A 63 -13.62 -7.78 -3.09
N ARG A 64 -13.01 -8.89 -2.66
CA ARG A 64 -12.82 -9.20 -1.23
C ARG A 64 -11.96 -8.15 -0.52
N ILE A 65 -10.86 -7.68 -1.14
CA ILE A 65 -10.02 -6.60 -0.58
C ILE A 65 -10.83 -5.31 -0.38
N VAL A 66 -11.67 -4.93 -1.35
CA VAL A 66 -12.53 -3.73 -1.23
C VAL A 66 -13.58 -3.92 -0.13
N ARG A 67 -14.12 -5.13 0.05
CA ARG A 67 -15.02 -5.44 1.17
C ARG A 67 -14.31 -5.26 2.52
N TYR A 68 -13.11 -5.78 2.69
CA TYR A 68 -12.36 -5.61 3.93
C TYR A 68 -12.06 -4.14 4.24
N LEU A 69 -11.79 -3.35 3.19
CA LEU A 69 -11.62 -1.91 3.32
C LEU A 69 -12.88 -1.24 3.89
N ALA A 70 -14.07 -1.62 3.40
CA ALA A 70 -15.35 -1.11 3.90
C ALA A 70 -15.64 -1.55 5.35
N VAL A 71 -15.36 -2.81 5.68
CA VAL A 71 -15.56 -3.34 7.05
C VAL A 71 -14.61 -2.64 8.04
N ALA A 72 -13.32 -2.50 7.71
CA ALA A 72 -12.32 -1.84 8.54
C ALA A 72 -12.66 -0.37 8.83
N SER A 73 -13.44 0.28 7.96
CA SER A 73 -13.90 1.66 8.17
C SER A 73 -15.09 1.80 9.12
N SER A 74 -15.78 0.70 9.42
CA SER A 74 -16.99 0.68 10.25
C SER A 74 -16.72 0.30 11.71
N ASP A 75 -15.51 -0.15 12.03
CA ASP A 75 -15.13 -0.57 13.38
C ASP A 75 -14.94 0.66 14.29
N LYS A 76 -16.03 1.06 14.94
CA LYS A 76 -16.12 2.23 15.83
C LYS A 76 -15.72 1.91 17.28
N ASP A 77 -15.29 0.68 17.56
CA ASP A 77 -15.17 0.16 18.93
C ASP A 77 -13.92 0.67 19.69
N GLY A 78 -13.27 1.73 19.20
CA GLY A 78 -12.19 2.44 19.90
C GLY A 78 -10.93 1.61 20.16
N LYS A 79 -10.83 0.38 19.65
CA LYS A 79 -9.64 -0.46 19.80
C LYS A 79 -8.55 0.05 18.86
N PRO A 80 -7.38 0.47 19.37
CA PRO A 80 -6.30 1.08 18.58
C PRO A 80 -5.63 0.11 17.58
N GLY A 81 -6.03 -1.17 17.55
CA GLY A 81 -5.37 -2.23 16.78
C GLY A 81 -5.59 -2.19 15.27
N PHE A 82 -6.69 -1.63 14.74
CA PHE A 82 -7.01 -1.77 13.30
C PHE A 82 -6.80 -0.51 12.45
N SER A 83 -6.28 0.58 13.05
CA SER A 83 -6.11 1.87 12.35
C SER A 83 -5.21 1.78 11.11
N TYR A 84 -4.30 0.81 11.06
CA TYR A 84 -3.36 0.63 9.95
C TYR A 84 -3.86 -0.27 8.81
N VAL A 85 -4.90 -1.09 9.05
CA VAL A 85 -5.40 -2.04 8.05
C VAL A 85 -5.92 -1.30 6.83
N GLN A 86 -6.74 -0.27 7.04
CA GLN A 86 -7.35 0.49 5.96
C GLN A 86 -6.28 1.15 5.06
N PRO A 87 -5.24 1.85 5.57
CA PRO A 87 -4.10 2.29 4.76
C PRO A 87 -3.36 1.19 4.02
N VAL A 88 -3.17 -0.01 4.61
CA VAL A 88 -2.45 -1.12 3.95
C VAL A 88 -3.25 -1.67 2.77
N MET A 89 -4.56 -1.87 2.93
CA MET A 89 -5.43 -2.31 1.83
C MET A 89 -5.48 -1.27 0.71
N LEU A 90 -5.53 0.02 1.04
CA LEU A 90 -5.45 1.09 0.05
C LEU A 90 -4.11 1.09 -0.70
N LYS A 91 -2.97 0.90 -0.01
CA LYS A 91 -1.66 0.79 -0.67
C LYS A 91 -1.56 -0.41 -1.60
N LEU A 92 -2.16 -1.54 -1.22
CA LEU A 92 -2.26 -2.70 -2.10
C LEU A 92 -3.03 -2.34 -3.37
N LEU A 93 -4.20 -1.70 -3.24
CA LEU A 93 -5.00 -1.29 -4.40
C LEU A 93 -4.26 -0.29 -5.29
N VAL A 94 -3.60 0.72 -4.70
CA VAL A 94 -2.74 1.66 -5.45
C VAL A 94 -1.72 0.91 -6.28
N THR A 95 -1.01 -0.04 -5.66
CA THR A 95 0.03 -0.79 -6.36
C THR A 95 -0.56 -1.69 -7.45
N TRP A 96 -1.73 -2.28 -7.20
CA TRP A 96 -2.35 -3.23 -8.11
C TRP A 96 -2.97 -2.54 -9.33
N LEU A 97 -3.63 -1.40 -9.16
CA LEU A 97 -4.29 -0.68 -10.25
C LEU A 97 -3.31 0.11 -11.13
N ALA A 98 -2.17 0.54 -10.57
CA ALA A 98 -1.10 1.20 -11.32
C ALA A 98 -0.70 0.39 -12.57
N ASP A 99 -0.73 1.01 -13.74
CA ASP A 99 -0.35 0.42 -15.03
C ASP A 99 -1.05 -0.93 -15.36
N CYS A 100 -2.20 -1.22 -14.74
CA CYS A 100 -2.95 -2.46 -14.93
C CYS A 100 -4.43 -2.19 -15.29
N PRO A 101 -4.74 -1.95 -16.57
CA PRO A 101 -6.09 -1.66 -17.04
C PRO A 101 -7.12 -2.76 -16.68
N SER A 102 -6.71 -4.03 -16.70
CA SER A 102 -7.56 -5.17 -16.34
C SER A 102 -8.03 -5.09 -14.89
N ALA A 103 -7.13 -4.71 -13.97
CA ALA A 103 -7.47 -4.51 -12.55
C ALA A 103 -8.42 -3.33 -12.36
N VAL A 104 -8.20 -2.22 -13.09
CA VAL A 104 -9.13 -1.07 -13.09
C VAL A 104 -10.51 -1.48 -13.60
N GLN A 105 -10.61 -2.25 -14.68
CA GLN A 105 -11.89 -2.77 -15.18
C GLN A 105 -12.58 -3.67 -14.16
N CYS A 106 -11.84 -4.61 -13.57
CA CYS A 106 -12.37 -5.49 -12.53
C CYS A 106 -12.92 -4.72 -11.33
N PHE A 107 -12.21 -3.66 -10.91
CA PHE A 107 -12.64 -2.77 -9.84
C PHE A 107 -13.93 -2.03 -10.21
N LEU A 108 -13.99 -1.42 -11.39
CA LEU A 108 -15.12 -0.59 -11.86
C LEU A 108 -16.35 -1.41 -12.28
N ASN A 109 -16.21 -2.71 -12.53
CA ASN A 109 -17.34 -3.61 -12.80
C ASN A 109 -18.34 -3.67 -11.63
N SER A 110 -17.92 -3.34 -10.42
CA SER A 110 -18.77 -3.23 -9.24
C SER A 110 -18.99 -1.76 -8.86
N ARG A 111 -20.18 -1.24 -9.17
CA ARG A 111 -20.57 0.15 -8.84
C ARG A 111 -20.38 0.52 -7.35
N PRO A 112 -20.67 -0.37 -6.37
CA PRO A 112 -20.39 -0.10 -4.96
C PRO A 112 -18.95 0.30 -4.66
N HIS A 113 -17.95 -0.23 -5.39
CA HIS A 113 -16.54 0.09 -5.14
C HIS A 113 -16.23 1.56 -5.42
N LEU A 114 -16.72 2.07 -6.55
CA LEU A 114 -16.55 3.47 -6.93
C LEU A 114 -17.27 4.39 -5.93
N THR A 115 -18.52 4.06 -5.58
CA THR A 115 -19.29 4.83 -4.59
C THR A 115 -18.56 4.89 -3.25
N TYR A 116 -18.05 3.75 -2.77
CA TYR A 116 -17.31 3.68 -1.51
C TYR A 116 -16.07 4.59 -1.52
N LEU A 117 -15.26 4.59 -2.58
CA LEU A 117 -14.09 5.47 -2.65
C LEU A 117 -14.47 6.95 -2.68
N LEU A 118 -15.53 7.32 -3.42
CA LEU A 118 -16.02 8.71 -3.46
C LEU A 118 -16.46 9.19 -2.07
N GLU A 119 -17.16 8.34 -1.32
CA GLU A 119 -17.56 8.61 0.06
C GLU A 119 -16.34 8.68 0.98
N LEU A 120 -15.36 7.78 0.82
CA LEU A 120 -14.16 7.73 1.64
C LEU A 120 -13.30 8.99 1.48
N VAL A 121 -13.15 9.51 0.25
CA VAL A 121 -12.44 10.78 -0.01
C VAL A 121 -13.16 11.98 0.62
N SER A 122 -14.49 11.91 0.70
CA SER A 122 -15.33 12.97 1.27
C SER A 122 -15.43 12.89 2.81
N ASN A 123 -15.09 11.75 3.40
CA ASN A 123 -15.22 11.50 4.83
C ASN A 123 -14.15 12.26 5.66
N THR A 124 -14.52 13.43 6.18
CA THR A 124 -13.63 14.28 7.00
C THR A 124 -13.21 13.68 8.33
N SER A 125 -13.88 12.62 8.79
CA SER A 125 -13.50 11.87 10.00
C SER A 125 -12.39 10.85 9.73
N SER A 126 -12.08 10.56 8.45
CA SER A 126 -10.96 9.69 8.08
C SER A 126 -9.62 10.44 8.15
N THR A 127 -8.52 9.68 8.25
CA THR A 127 -7.18 10.29 8.26
C THR A 127 -6.86 10.92 6.90
N VAL A 128 -5.97 11.92 6.91
CA VAL A 128 -5.47 12.57 5.68
C VAL A 128 -4.84 11.55 4.72
N CYS A 129 -4.13 10.55 5.27
CA CYS A 129 -3.53 9.45 4.49
C CYS A 129 -4.60 8.61 3.79
N VAL A 130 -5.63 8.18 4.51
CA VAL A 130 -6.73 7.36 3.96
C VAL A 130 -7.48 8.12 2.85
N MET A 131 -7.89 9.37 3.11
CA MET A 131 -8.56 10.19 2.09
C MET A 131 -7.68 10.42 0.86
N GLY A 132 -6.38 10.67 1.06
CA GLY A 132 -5.44 10.92 -0.04
C GLY A 132 -5.16 9.67 -0.88
N LEU A 133 -5.01 8.49 -0.26
CA LEU A 133 -4.82 7.22 -0.96
C LEU A 133 -6.08 6.84 -1.74
N ALA A 134 -7.27 7.03 -1.15
CA ALA A 134 -8.54 6.83 -1.85
C ALA A 134 -8.67 7.76 -3.06
N ALA A 135 -8.28 9.03 -2.91
CA ALA A 135 -8.24 9.98 -4.02
C ALA A 135 -7.24 9.51 -5.10
N PHE A 136 -6.08 9.01 -4.71
CA PHE A 136 -5.10 8.47 -5.66
C PHE A 136 -5.66 7.32 -6.50
N ILE A 137 -6.34 6.35 -5.87
CA ILE A 137 -6.98 5.22 -6.57
C ILE A 137 -8.04 5.72 -7.56
N LEU A 138 -8.85 6.72 -7.20
CA LEU A 138 -9.80 7.32 -8.14
C LEU A 138 -9.09 7.93 -9.35
N GLY A 139 -7.92 8.54 -9.15
CA GLY A 139 -7.07 9.03 -10.23
C GLY A 139 -6.56 7.91 -11.13
N GLU A 140 -6.15 6.78 -10.57
CA GLU A 140 -5.75 5.60 -11.35
C GLU A 140 -6.91 5.02 -12.17
N CYS A 141 -8.13 5.03 -11.63
CA CYS A 141 -9.35 4.69 -12.35
C CYS A 141 -9.70 5.65 -13.49
N VAL A 142 -9.07 6.82 -13.56
CA VAL A 142 -9.17 7.73 -14.71
C VAL A 142 -7.99 7.51 -15.66
N ILE A 143 -6.75 7.47 -15.14
CA ILE A 143 -5.51 7.43 -15.94
C ILE A 143 -5.31 6.08 -16.65
N TYR A 144 -5.55 4.97 -15.95
CA TYR A 144 -5.27 3.62 -16.46
C TYR A 144 -6.52 2.92 -17.02
N ASN A 145 -7.65 3.61 -17.05
CA ASN A 145 -8.89 3.09 -17.60
C ASN A 145 -8.86 3.15 -19.13
N LYS A 146 -8.89 1.96 -19.75
CA LYS A 146 -8.92 1.79 -21.21
C LYS A 146 -10.30 1.40 -21.75
N SER A 147 -11.34 1.43 -20.90
CA SER A 147 -12.69 1.08 -21.34
C SER A 147 -13.32 2.20 -22.14
N SER A 148 -13.97 1.80 -23.24
CA SER A 148 -14.89 2.62 -24.01
C SER A 148 -16.35 2.28 -23.73
N GLU A 149 -16.63 1.42 -22.73
CA GLU A 149 -17.98 1.07 -22.31
C GLU A 149 -18.63 2.26 -21.59
N SER A 150 -19.73 2.76 -22.16
CA SER A 150 -20.48 3.88 -21.60
C SER A 150 -20.89 3.60 -20.16
N GLY A 151 -20.53 4.48 -19.24
CA GLY A 151 -20.88 4.37 -17.82
C GLY A 151 -19.79 3.74 -16.94
N LYS A 152 -18.69 3.25 -17.54
CA LYS A 152 -17.48 2.81 -16.83
C LYS A 152 -16.19 3.39 -17.42
N ASP A 153 -16.31 4.19 -18.47
CA ASP A 153 -15.20 4.90 -19.09
C ASP A 153 -14.60 5.97 -18.15
N ALA A 154 -13.40 6.45 -18.51
CA ALA A 154 -12.66 7.41 -17.71
C ALA A 154 -13.41 8.75 -17.52
N ILE A 155 -14.23 9.16 -18.49
CA ILE A 155 -15.01 10.41 -18.43
C ILE A 155 -16.09 10.27 -17.36
N THR A 156 -16.80 9.15 -17.35
CA THR A 156 -17.81 8.85 -16.32
C THR A 156 -17.20 8.88 -14.91
N VAL A 157 -16.00 8.32 -14.72
CA VAL A 157 -15.30 8.35 -13.43
C VAL A 157 -14.92 9.79 -13.05
N ALA A 158 -14.35 10.56 -13.99
CA ALA A 158 -13.97 11.95 -13.76
C ALA A 158 -15.19 12.84 -13.43
N ASP A 159 -16.32 12.64 -14.10
CA ASP A 159 -17.57 13.30 -13.82
C ASP A 159 -18.10 12.95 -12.43
N ALA A 160 -18.04 11.67 -12.04
CA ALA A 160 -18.43 11.26 -10.70
C ALA A 160 -17.59 11.93 -9.60
N ILE A 161 -16.26 12.05 -9.81
CA ILE A 161 -15.37 12.78 -8.90
C ILE A 161 -15.78 14.26 -8.82
N SER A 162 -15.99 14.89 -9.98
CA SER A 162 -16.38 16.30 -10.07
C SER A 162 -17.69 16.57 -9.34
N GLN A 163 -18.71 15.74 -9.57
CA GLN A 163 -20.04 15.92 -9.00
C GLN A 163 -20.12 15.60 -7.50
N LYS A 164 -19.38 14.59 -7.02
CA LYS A 164 -19.46 14.15 -5.61
C LYS A 164 -18.51 14.90 -4.68
N ILE A 165 -17.30 15.21 -5.14
CA ILE A 165 -16.23 15.77 -4.32
C ILE A 165 -15.91 17.21 -4.71
N GLY A 166 -15.98 17.51 -6.02
CA GLY A 166 -15.46 18.73 -6.61
C GLY A 166 -13.95 18.63 -6.89
N LEU A 167 -13.52 18.97 -8.10
CA LEU A 167 -12.13 18.75 -8.56
C LEU A 167 -11.09 19.46 -7.68
N ALA A 168 -11.34 20.71 -7.27
CA ALA A 168 -10.43 21.44 -6.40
C ALA A 168 -10.27 20.77 -5.02
N SER A 169 -11.38 20.30 -4.44
CA SER A 169 -11.37 19.56 -3.16
C SER A 169 -10.64 18.22 -3.31
N TYR A 170 -10.89 17.50 -4.42
CA TYR A 170 -10.23 16.25 -4.74
C TYR A 170 -8.70 16.40 -4.79
N PHE A 171 -8.17 17.35 -5.57
CA PHE A 171 -6.73 17.59 -5.65
C PHE A 171 -6.13 18.05 -4.32
N LEU A 172 -6.90 18.79 -3.50
CA LEU A 172 -6.47 19.19 -2.17
C LEU A 172 -6.26 17.99 -1.23
N LYS A 173 -7.04 16.91 -1.35
CA LYS A 173 -6.83 15.69 -0.53
C LYS A 173 -5.48 15.05 -0.84
N PHE A 174 -5.13 14.97 -2.12
CA PHE A 174 -3.85 14.44 -2.57
C PHE A 174 -2.68 15.31 -2.10
N ASP A 175 -2.78 16.64 -2.28
CA ASP A 175 -1.75 17.60 -1.85
C ASP A 175 -1.51 17.54 -0.33
N LYS A 176 -2.58 17.51 0.47
CA LYS A 176 -2.48 17.36 1.93
C LYS A 176 -1.79 16.06 2.35
N MET A 177 -2.09 14.95 1.67
CA MET A 177 -1.42 13.68 1.94
C MET A 177 0.08 13.77 1.64
N GLN A 178 0.47 14.33 0.50
CA GLN A 178 1.89 14.46 0.13
C GLN A 178 2.70 15.32 1.12
N ARG A 179 2.08 16.34 1.70
CA ARG A 179 2.72 17.22 2.71
C ARG A 179 2.73 16.64 4.12
N SER A 180 2.01 15.54 4.37
CA SER A 180 2.01 14.90 5.68
C SER A 180 3.38 14.29 6.00
N SER A 181 3.79 14.34 7.26
CA SER A 181 5.11 13.86 7.73
C SER A 181 5.38 12.40 7.40
N LEU A 182 4.34 11.56 7.37
CA LEU A 182 4.43 10.15 6.99
C LEU A 182 4.96 9.95 5.56
N PHE A 183 4.56 10.81 4.62
CA PHE A 183 5.00 10.73 3.21
C PHE A 183 6.25 11.58 2.94
N SER A 184 6.40 12.72 3.60
CA SER A 184 7.59 13.56 3.50
C SER A 184 8.84 12.81 4.01
N SER A 185 8.72 12.09 5.13
CA SER A 185 9.81 11.26 5.68
C SER A 185 10.14 10.05 4.79
N ALA A 186 9.14 9.38 4.22
CA ALA A 186 9.37 8.24 3.31
C ALA A 186 10.15 8.63 2.05
N LYS A 187 9.87 9.79 1.45
CA LYS A 187 10.65 10.32 0.32
C LYS A 187 12.11 10.58 0.68
N SER A 188 12.39 10.96 1.93
CA SER A 188 13.76 11.15 2.41
C SER A 188 14.50 9.84 2.69
N ALA A 189 13.76 8.78 3.07
CA ALA A 189 14.32 7.45 3.28
C ALA A 189 14.71 6.76 1.96
N GLU A 190 14.01 6.97 0.84
CA GLU A 190 14.44 6.44 -0.46
C GLU A 190 15.72 7.10 -1.01
N SER A 191 16.15 8.23 -0.44
CA SER A 191 17.48 8.81 -0.65
C SER A 191 18.55 8.10 0.19
N HIS A 192 18.59 6.76 0.21
CA HIS A 192 19.69 6.04 0.81
C HIS A 192 20.93 6.11 -0.09
N LYS A 193 21.89 6.91 0.38
CA LYS A 193 23.28 7.04 -0.04
C LYS A 193 23.84 5.70 -0.57
N PRO A 194 24.49 5.67 -1.76
CA PRO A 194 25.06 4.44 -2.28
C PRO A 194 26.02 3.84 -1.26
N LEU A 195 25.87 2.53 -1.00
CA LEU A 195 26.77 1.76 -0.15
C LEU A 195 28.19 1.89 -0.72
N THR A 196 28.98 2.77 -0.12
CA THR A 196 30.38 2.95 -0.50
C THR A 196 31.11 1.72 0.01
N ARG A 197 31.46 0.83 -0.91
CA ARG A 197 32.31 -0.35 -0.70
C ARG A 197 33.57 0.08 0.05
N SER A 198 33.72 -0.34 1.30
CA SER A 198 34.97 -0.18 2.05
C SER A 198 36.08 -0.93 1.33
N ALA A 199 37.05 -0.19 0.80
CA ALA A 199 38.39 -0.71 0.53
C ALA A 199 39.33 -0.06 1.56
N ALA A 200 39.60 -0.80 2.62
CA ALA A 200 40.69 -0.49 3.55
C ALA A 200 41.50 -1.77 3.73
N ALA A 201 42.44 -1.98 2.81
CA ALA A 201 43.57 -2.86 3.01
C ALA A 201 44.82 -1.98 2.83
N SER A 202 45.32 -1.46 3.95
CA SER A 202 46.64 -0.84 4.04
C SER A 202 47.14 -1.12 5.46
N THR A 203 47.51 -2.37 5.68
CA THR A 203 48.35 -2.74 6.82
C THR A 203 49.75 -2.27 6.46
N LEU A 204 50.16 -1.11 6.96
CA LEU A 204 51.57 -0.74 6.98
C LEU A 204 52.21 -1.40 8.20
N GLU A 205 53.38 -1.96 7.92
CA GLU A 205 54.13 -2.89 8.73
C GLU A 205 54.75 -2.22 9.96
N ILE A 206 54.94 -3.08 10.95
CA ILE A 206 55.54 -2.93 12.27
C ILE A 206 56.93 -2.25 12.20
N GLU A 207 57.19 -1.25 13.05
CA GLU A 207 58.55 -0.87 13.44
C GLU A 207 58.87 -1.43 14.82
N ASP A 208 59.97 -2.18 14.87
CA ASP A 208 60.54 -2.92 15.99
C ASP A 208 61.07 -2.02 17.11
N VAL A 209 61.03 -2.57 18.32
CA VAL A 209 61.55 -2.04 19.58
C VAL A 209 63.01 -2.48 19.80
N ALA A 210 63.88 -1.59 20.29
CA ALA A 210 64.97 -1.86 21.27
C ALA A 210 65.63 -0.52 21.71
N GLU A 211 65.52 -0.13 22.99
CA GLU A 211 66.61 -0.06 24.03
C GLU A 211 67.60 1.11 23.78
N ASP A 212 67.99 2.00 24.70
CA ASP A 212 68.29 1.82 26.13
C ASP A 212 68.49 3.18 26.90
N ASP A 213 68.21 3.16 28.21
CA ASP A 213 68.82 3.85 29.37
C ASP A 213 69.04 5.38 29.57
N ILE A 214 68.33 5.87 30.64
CA ILE A 214 68.80 6.56 31.88
C ILE A 214 69.55 7.91 31.77
N TYR A 215 69.02 8.97 32.41
CA TYR A 215 69.63 9.62 33.58
C TYR A 215 68.64 10.54 34.34
N LEU A 216 68.71 10.42 35.67
CA LEU A 216 67.89 11.03 36.71
C LEU A 216 67.98 12.56 36.75
N GLN A 217 66.93 13.21 37.29
CA GLN A 217 67.13 14.37 38.15
C GLN A 217 66.07 14.50 39.26
N HIS A 218 66.51 14.28 40.49
CA HIS A 218 65.94 14.87 41.70
C HIS A 218 67.11 15.33 42.60
N SER A 219 67.22 16.66 42.78
CA SER A 219 67.74 17.41 43.94
C SER A 219 69.09 17.08 44.59
N CYS A 220 70.13 17.86 44.25
CA CYS A 220 70.90 18.76 45.16
C CYS A 220 71.92 19.55 44.33
#